data_AF-A0A6H0XQQ9-F1
#
_entry.id   AF-A0A6H0XQQ9-F1
#
_cell.length_a   1.000
_cell.length_b   1.000
_cell.length_c   1.000
_cell.angle_alpha   90.00
_cell.angle_beta   90.00
_cell.angle_gamma   90.00
#
_symmetry.space_group_name_H-M   'P 1'
#
loop_
_entity.id
_entity.type
_entity.pdbx_description
1 polymer ?
#
loop_
_entity_poly.entity_id
_entity_poly.type
_entity_poly.pdbx_seq_one_letter_code
_entity_poly.pdbx_strand_id
1 'polypeptide(L)'
;MPLDISHFVVDGPNILSVAFTSRIVPDTKVAVAVEGIHTVTHEDIMTAIKQRSYADVLATIQKFISSNSTGDDELRVLSSGRRNISLLDPYSSCTTCKIPVRGIDCKHFECSDLETFLSQQERRYPGYPSIVDGWRYPICKGDARPHMLFKDGFHLQVREELMRIERTDVRAITVEPDGTWRPVLPPQTGSAVCPKHDMSRSSKANAPKKVVEVIELD
;
A
#
# COMPACT_ATOMS: atom_id res chain seq x y z
N MET A 1 18.96 14.25 0.25
CA MET A 1 18.37 13.24 -0.65
C MET A 1 19.42 12.85 -1.68
N PRO A 2 19.65 11.55 -1.92
CA PRO A 2 20.74 11.04 -2.75
C PRO A 2 20.65 11.54 -4.21
N LEU A 3 21.80 11.55 -4.87
CA LEU A 3 21.96 11.87 -6.29
C LEU A 3 22.32 10.59 -7.04
N ASP A 4 21.52 10.23 -8.05
CA ASP A 4 21.87 9.11 -8.93
C ASP A 4 23.02 9.50 -9.85
N ILE A 5 24.17 8.87 -9.62
CA ILE A 5 25.39 9.05 -10.42
C ILE A 5 25.70 7.83 -11.28
N SER A 6 24.82 6.82 -11.32
CA SER A 6 25.08 5.51 -11.96
C SER A 6 25.51 5.65 -13.42
N HIS A 7 24.95 6.63 -14.14
CA HIS A 7 25.28 6.90 -15.55
C HIS A 7 26.67 7.52 -15.79
N PHE A 8 27.35 7.98 -14.73
CA PHE A 8 28.69 8.58 -14.81
C PHE A 8 29.78 7.61 -14.34
N VAL A 9 29.41 6.45 -13.80
CA VAL A 9 30.37 5.45 -13.33
C VAL A 9 30.99 4.74 -14.53
N VAL A 10 32.31 4.66 -14.54
CA VAL A 10 33.09 3.96 -15.57
C VAL A 10 33.89 2.80 -14.97
N ASP A 11 34.33 1.87 -15.82
CA ASP A 11 35.23 0.79 -15.40
C ASP A 11 36.56 1.37 -14.90
N GLY A 12 36.98 0.92 -13.71
CA GLY A 12 38.21 1.36 -13.05
C GLY A 12 38.01 2.48 -12.01
N PRO A 13 39.07 3.22 -11.66
CA PRO A 13 39.01 4.27 -10.64
C PRO A 13 38.11 5.44 -11.07
N ASN A 14 37.12 5.78 -10.22
CA ASN A 14 36.22 6.92 -10.42
C ASN A 14 36.60 8.06 -9.45
N ILE A 15 36.45 9.32 -9.89
CA ILE A 15 36.75 10.51 -9.07
C ILE A 15 35.45 11.32 -8.87
N LEU A 16 34.98 11.44 -7.63
CA LEU A 16 33.87 12.31 -7.25
C LEU A 16 34.42 13.64 -6.71
N SER A 17 34.09 14.75 -7.37
CA SER A 17 34.43 16.10 -6.91
C SER A 17 33.18 16.81 -6.37
N VAL A 18 33.22 17.25 -5.11
CA VAL A 18 32.09 17.94 -4.45
C VAL A 18 32.52 19.36 -4.11
N ALA A 19 31.76 20.35 -4.55
CA ALA A 19 32.01 21.76 -4.26
C ALA A 19 30.87 22.35 -3.43
N PHE A 20 31.21 23.08 -2.36
CA PHE A 20 30.25 23.76 -1.50
C PHE A 20 30.45 25.27 -1.62
N THR A 21 29.39 26.01 -1.96
CA THR A 21 29.42 27.48 -1.90
C THR A 21 29.09 27.92 -0.47
N SER A 22 30.11 28.30 0.28
CA SER A 22 30.00 28.85 1.64
C SER A 22 29.31 30.23 1.60
N ARG A 23 27.99 30.24 1.81
CA ARG A 23 27.26 31.45 2.26
C ARG A 23 26.26 31.18 3.37
N ILE A 24 26.03 29.93 3.76
CA ILE A 24 24.82 29.60 4.53
C ILE A 24 25.07 29.30 6.02
N VAL A 25 26.12 28.61 6.48
CA VAL A 25 26.44 28.56 7.92
C VAL A 25 27.93 28.20 8.16
N PRO A 26 28.70 28.93 8.98
CA PRO A 26 30.14 28.72 9.13
C PRO A 26 30.57 27.40 9.80
N ASP A 27 29.66 26.65 10.44
CA ASP A 27 30.04 25.58 11.39
C ASP A 27 29.32 24.25 11.17
N THR A 28 28.83 23.99 9.94
CA THR A 28 28.18 22.71 9.62
C THR A 28 29.18 21.71 9.05
N LYS A 29 29.42 20.60 9.75
CA LYS A 29 30.15 19.46 9.20
C LYS A 29 29.25 18.71 8.21
N VAL A 30 29.70 18.55 6.98
CA VAL A 30 29.00 17.78 5.94
C VAL A 30 29.71 16.45 5.74
N ALA A 31 28.94 15.36 5.72
CA ALA A 31 29.41 14.05 5.32
C ALA A 31 28.84 13.70 3.93
N VAL A 32 29.64 13.03 3.11
CA VAL A 32 29.24 12.53 1.79
C VAL A 32 29.58 11.05 1.75
N ALA A 33 28.64 10.23 1.29
CA ALA A 33 28.81 8.80 1.04
C ALA A 33 28.37 8.47 -0.38
N VAL A 34 28.94 7.41 -0.94
CA VAL A 34 28.51 6.79 -2.19
C VAL A 34 28.10 5.37 -1.87
N GLU A 35 26.89 5.01 -2.25
CA GLU A 35 26.29 3.71 -1.97
C GLU A 35 25.81 3.06 -3.27
N GLY A 36 25.95 1.74 -3.34
CA GLY A 36 25.31 0.94 -4.38
C GLY A 36 23.95 0.50 -3.87
N ILE A 37 22.89 0.82 -4.60
CA ILE A 37 21.52 0.43 -4.25
C ILE A 37 21.00 -0.64 -5.20
N HIS A 38 20.12 -1.50 -4.69
CA HIS A 38 19.38 -2.44 -5.51
C HIS A 38 18.02 -1.84 -5.89
N THR A 39 17.62 -2.06 -7.14
CA THR A 39 16.33 -1.62 -7.65
C THR A 39 15.55 -2.82 -8.17
N VAL A 40 14.25 -2.84 -7.91
CA VAL A 40 13.32 -3.93 -8.21
C VAL A 40 12.26 -3.37 -9.14
N THR A 41 11.89 -4.07 -10.22
CA THR A 41 10.89 -3.50 -11.14
C THR A 41 9.46 -3.62 -10.59
N HIS A 42 8.54 -2.82 -11.14
CA HIS A 42 7.11 -2.90 -10.83
C HIS A 42 6.55 -4.32 -11.03
N GLU A 43 6.95 -4.98 -12.13
CA GLU A 43 6.52 -6.34 -12.46
C GLU A 43 7.08 -7.36 -11.45
N ASP A 44 8.34 -7.19 -11.03
CA ASP A 44 8.96 -8.04 -10.02
C ASP A 44 8.23 -7.91 -8.67
N ILE A 45 7.80 -6.70 -8.27
CA ILE A 45 7.05 -6.52 -7.02
C ILE A 45 5.65 -7.13 -7.13
N MET A 46 4.97 -6.93 -8.26
CA MET A 46 3.65 -7.51 -8.52
C MET A 46 3.67 -9.05 -8.39
N THR A 47 4.76 -9.68 -8.78
CA THR A 47 4.95 -11.14 -8.71
C THR A 47 5.50 -11.61 -7.36
N ALA A 48 6.44 -10.88 -6.75
CA ALA A 48 7.14 -11.29 -5.53
C ALA A 48 6.29 -11.26 -4.25
N ILE A 49 5.30 -10.37 -4.17
CA ILE A 49 4.44 -10.26 -2.98
C ILE A 49 3.65 -11.56 -2.79
N LYS A 50 3.93 -12.22 -1.66
CA LYS A 50 3.30 -13.49 -1.26
C LYS A 50 1.88 -13.28 -0.80
N GLN A 51 1.03 -14.26 -1.06
CA GLN A 51 -0.33 -14.31 -0.56
C GLN A 51 -0.37 -15.04 0.79
N ARG A 52 -1.11 -14.48 1.75
CA ARG A 52 -1.54 -15.21 2.95
C ARG A 52 -2.86 -15.92 2.67
N SER A 53 -3.04 -17.11 3.24
CA SER A 53 -4.25 -17.89 3.01
C SER A 53 -5.48 -17.21 3.61
N TYR A 54 -6.66 -17.54 3.09
CA TYR A 54 -7.94 -17.14 3.69
C TYR A 54 -8.02 -17.50 5.16
N ALA A 55 -7.63 -18.74 5.52
CA ALA A 55 -7.71 -19.26 6.87
C ALA A 55 -6.82 -18.48 7.85
N ASP A 56 -5.57 -18.16 7.46
CA ASP A 56 -4.64 -17.42 8.33
C ASP A 56 -5.14 -16.00 8.62
N VAL A 57 -5.65 -15.32 7.59
CA VAL A 57 -6.18 -13.97 7.74
C VAL A 57 -7.48 -14.00 8.56
N LEU A 58 -8.37 -14.96 8.30
CA LEU A 58 -9.61 -15.12 9.05
C LEU A 58 -9.33 -15.38 10.54
N ALA A 59 -8.41 -16.28 10.85
CA ALA A 59 -8.01 -16.56 12.24
C ALA A 59 -7.48 -15.30 12.94
N THR A 60 -6.75 -14.44 12.21
CA THR A 60 -6.28 -13.15 12.75
C THR A 60 -7.45 -12.20 13.03
N ILE A 61 -8.44 -12.12 12.14
CA ILE A 61 -9.66 -11.31 12.34
C ILE A 61 -10.45 -11.82 13.54
N GLN A 62 -10.68 -13.14 13.63
CA GLN A 62 -11.41 -13.76 14.74
C GLN A 62 -10.70 -13.50 16.08
N LYS A 63 -9.38 -13.68 16.13
CA LYS A 63 -8.59 -13.38 17.33
C LYS A 63 -8.74 -11.92 17.78
N PHE A 64 -8.73 -10.98 16.83
CA PHE A 64 -8.95 -9.55 17.11
C PHE A 64 -10.36 -9.27 17.65
N ILE A 65 -11.37 -9.92 17.08
CA ILE A 65 -12.76 -9.84 17.54
C ILE A 65 -12.87 -10.36 18.99
N SER A 66 -12.28 -11.52 19.28
CA SER A 66 -12.35 -12.14 20.61
C SER A 66 -11.56 -11.37 21.67
N SER A 67 -10.40 -10.78 21.35
CA SER A 67 -9.63 -10.00 22.33
C SER A 67 -10.36 -8.74 22.80
N ASN A 68 -11.23 -8.18 21.95
CA ASN A 68 -12.00 -6.98 22.30
C ASN A 68 -13.27 -7.28 23.12
N SER A 69 -13.65 -8.56 23.31
CA SER A 69 -14.84 -8.91 24.10
C SER A 69 -14.52 -9.16 25.59
N THR A 70 -13.26 -9.46 25.93
CA THR A 70 -12.82 -9.93 27.25
C THR A 70 -12.15 -8.86 28.14
N GLY A 71 -12.07 -7.60 27.70
CA GLY A 71 -11.48 -6.50 28.47
C GLY A 71 -12.45 -5.89 29.49
N ASP A 72 -11.96 -5.76 30.73
CA ASP A 72 -12.58 -5.06 31.86
C ASP A 72 -12.47 -3.52 31.70
N ASP A 73 -13.38 -2.78 32.33
CA ASP A 73 -13.49 -1.31 32.50
C ASP A 73 -13.99 -0.36 31.36
N GLU A 74 -15.18 0.18 31.65
CA GLU A 74 -15.69 1.57 31.49
C GLU A 74 -15.66 2.34 30.15
N LEU A 75 -15.25 1.74 29.02
CA LEU A 75 -15.49 2.33 27.68
C LEU A 75 -16.15 1.35 26.71
N ARG A 76 -17.19 0.64 27.16
CA ARG A 76 -18.00 -0.26 26.31
C ARG A 76 -19.07 0.52 25.53
N VAL A 77 -18.64 1.35 24.59
CA VAL A 77 -19.54 1.96 23.61
C VAL A 77 -19.23 1.36 22.23
N LEU A 78 -20.02 0.33 21.85
CA LEU A 78 -20.37 -0.08 20.46
C LEU A 78 -19.57 -1.17 19.69
N SER A 79 -18.88 -2.13 20.31
CA SER A 79 -18.35 -3.27 19.53
C SER A 79 -19.10 -4.56 19.82
N SER A 80 -20.11 -4.88 19.00
CA SER A 80 -20.96 -6.09 19.08
C SER A 80 -20.22 -7.41 18.78
N GLY A 81 -18.94 -7.54 19.13
CA GLY A 81 -18.14 -8.71 18.79
C GLY A 81 -18.02 -8.96 17.28
N ARG A 82 -18.13 -7.93 16.43
CA ARG A 82 -18.09 -8.07 14.97
C ARG A 82 -17.18 -7.01 14.37
N ARG A 83 -16.56 -7.30 13.22
CA ARG A 83 -15.67 -6.37 12.52
C ARG A 83 -16.24 -5.97 11.16
N ASN A 84 -16.53 -4.68 10.98
CA ASN A 84 -16.85 -4.15 9.65
C ASN A 84 -15.55 -3.94 8.87
N ILE A 85 -15.47 -4.35 7.61
CA ILE A 85 -14.26 -4.22 6.78
C ILE A 85 -14.68 -3.60 5.45
N SER A 86 -14.02 -2.50 5.05
CA SER A 86 -14.17 -1.91 3.72
C SER A 86 -13.45 -2.75 2.67
N LEU A 87 -14.12 -3.00 1.55
CA LEU A 87 -13.54 -3.65 0.36
C LEU A 87 -12.99 -2.65 -0.65
N LEU A 88 -13.15 -1.35 -0.37
CA LEU A 88 -12.70 -0.27 -1.23
C LEU A 88 -11.23 0.05 -1.02
N ASP A 89 -10.56 0.34 -2.12
CA ASP A 89 -9.21 0.86 -2.12
C ASP A 89 -9.19 2.30 -1.55
N PRO A 90 -8.35 2.61 -0.54
CA PRO A 90 -8.33 3.90 0.14
C PRO A 90 -7.91 5.07 -0.76
N TYR A 91 -7.16 4.83 -1.85
CA TYR A 91 -6.76 5.89 -2.77
C TYR A 91 -7.88 6.29 -3.73
N SER A 92 -8.55 5.30 -4.32
CA SER A 92 -9.67 5.56 -5.22
C SER A 92 -10.98 5.88 -4.50
N SER A 93 -11.15 5.39 -3.26
CA SER A 93 -12.36 5.52 -2.41
C SER A 93 -13.67 5.07 -3.06
N CYS A 94 -13.60 4.41 -4.22
CA CYS A 94 -14.75 4.09 -5.06
C CYS A 94 -14.61 2.75 -5.79
N THR A 95 -13.40 2.20 -5.88
CA THR A 95 -13.16 0.93 -6.58
C THR A 95 -12.80 -0.17 -5.57
N THR A 96 -13.31 -1.38 -5.81
CA THR A 96 -12.95 -2.54 -5.00
C THR A 96 -11.56 -3.03 -5.39
N CYS A 97 -10.77 -3.47 -4.40
CA CYS A 97 -9.40 -3.90 -4.63
C CYS A 97 -9.36 -5.15 -5.52
N LYS A 98 -8.64 -5.09 -6.65
CA LYS A 98 -8.38 -6.23 -7.56
C LYS A 98 -7.18 -7.06 -7.10
N ILE A 99 -6.20 -6.43 -6.47
CA ILE A 99 -5.10 -7.13 -5.83
C ILE A 99 -4.98 -6.55 -4.41
N PRO A 100 -5.77 -7.05 -3.45
CA PRO A 100 -5.80 -6.51 -2.10
C PRO A 100 -4.48 -6.82 -1.40
N VAL A 101 -3.76 -5.77 -1.01
CA VAL A 101 -2.53 -5.86 -0.24
C VAL A 101 -2.61 -5.05 1.04
N ARG A 102 -1.93 -5.53 2.08
CA ARG A 102 -1.70 -4.79 3.32
C ARG A 102 -0.35 -5.12 3.94
N GLY A 103 0.13 -4.24 4.79
CA GLY A 103 1.38 -4.46 5.53
C GLY A 103 1.24 -5.58 6.56
N ILE A 104 2.34 -6.30 6.80
CA ILE A 104 2.44 -7.39 7.80
C ILE A 104 2.01 -6.93 9.19
N ASP A 105 2.38 -5.70 9.57
CA ASP A 105 2.14 -5.11 10.88
C ASP A 105 0.88 -4.22 10.95
N CYS A 106 0.07 -4.19 9.88
CA CYS A 106 -1.17 -3.45 9.87
C CYS A 106 -2.17 -4.04 10.87
N LYS A 107 -2.63 -3.21 11.83
CA LYS A 107 -3.70 -3.57 12.79
C LYS A 107 -5.11 -3.43 12.22
N HIS A 108 -5.24 -2.72 11.10
CA HIS A 108 -6.48 -2.62 10.35
C HIS A 108 -6.58 -3.79 9.36
N PHE A 109 -7.79 -4.08 8.87
CA PHE A 109 -8.04 -5.19 7.95
C PHE A 109 -8.34 -4.71 6.52
N GLU A 110 -8.52 -3.41 6.35
CA GLU A 110 -8.77 -2.76 5.08
C GLU A 110 -7.51 -2.83 4.18
N CYS A 111 -7.69 -3.23 2.93
CA CYS A 111 -6.62 -3.44 1.95
C CYS A 111 -6.55 -2.31 0.92
N SER A 112 -5.37 -2.08 0.34
CA SER A 112 -5.19 -1.22 -0.84
C SER A 112 -5.07 -2.07 -2.08
N ASP A 113 -5.46 -1.53 -3.24
CA ASP A 113 -5.18 -2.21 -4.51
C ASP A 113 -3.69 -2.06 -4.83
N LEU A 114 -2.98 -3.16 -5.09
CA LEU A 114 -1.53 -3.16 -5.29
C LEU A 114 -1.10 -2.26 -6.45
N GLU A 115 -1.80 -2.32 -7.59
CA GLU A 115 -1.46 -1.52 -8.77
C GLU A 115 -1.65 -0.04 -8.47
N THR A 116 -2.79 0.32 -7.86
CA THR A 116 -3.03 1.69 -7.42
C THR A 116 -1.96 2.12 -6.41
N PHE A 117 -1.66 1.31 -5.39
CA PHE A 117 -0.68 1.61 -4.36
C PHE A 117 0.72 1.89 -4.95
N LEU A 118 1.19 1.06 -5.88
CA LEU A 118 2.48 1.25 -6.56
C LEU A 118 2.49 2.53 -7.41
N SER A 119 1.37 2.84 -8.09
CA SER A 119 1.24 4.07 -8.90
C SER A 119 1.32 5.36 -8.08
N GLN A 120 0.96 5.29 -6.78
CA GLN A 120 0.95 6.43 -5.87
C GLN A 120 2.29 6.65 -5.16
N GLN A 121 3.29 5.77 -5.35
CA GLN A 121 4.59 5.94 -4.71
C GLN A 121 5.27 7.22 -5.22
N GLU A 122 5.75 8.02 -4.27
CA GLU A 122 6.38 9.30 -4.58
C GLU A 122 7.70 9.08 -5.31
N ARG A 123 7.89 9.84 -6.40
CA ARG A 123 9.11 9.81 -7.21
C ARG A 123 9.60 11.23 -7.40
N ARG A 124 10.92 11.38 -7.40
CA ARG A 124 11.55 12.68 -7.67
C ARG A 124 11.25 13.18 -9.09
N TYR A 125 11.32 12.27 -10.06
CA TYR A 125 11.03 12.55 -11.46
C TYR A 125 10.34 11.34 -12.12
N PRO A 126 9.57 11.53 -13.21
CA PRO A 126 9.03 10.43 -13.98
C PRO A 126 10.14 9.46 -14.44
N GLY A 127 9.98 8.18 -14.15
CA GLY A 127 10.95 7.13 -14.49
C GLY A 127 12.09 6.95 -13.48
N TYR A 128 12.21 7.82 -12.47
CA TYR A 128 13.12 7.57 -11.35
C TYR A 128 12.50 6.59 -10.36
N PRO A 129 13.31 5.88 -9.57
CA PRO A 129 12.79 5.06 -8.49
C PRO A 129 11.96 5.83 -7.46
N SER A 130 11.12 5.10 -6.74
CA SER A 130 10.36 5.64 -5.60
C SER A 130 11.28 6.02 -4.44
N ILE A 131 10.82 6.99 -3.64
CA ILE A 131 11.52 7.44 -2.44
C ILE A 131 11.30 6.41 -1.32
N VAL A 132 12.37 5.85 -0.78
CA VAL A 132 12.34 4.76 0.23
C VAL A 132 11.55 5.16 1.48
N ASP A 133 11.78 6.37 2.00
CA ASP A 133 11.06 6.88 3.18
C ASP A 133 9.55 7.12 2.95
N GLY A 134 9.13 7.14 1.69
CA GLY A 134 7.75 7.34 1.26
C GLY A 134 6.86 6.09 1.39
N TRP A 135 7.45 4.91 1.58
CA TRP A 135 6.73 3.63 1.64
C TRP A 135 5.97 3.46 2.95
N ARG A 136 4.83 4.13 3.05
CA ARG A 136 3.93 4.08 4.20
C ARG A 136 2.53 3.70 3.79
N TYR A 137 1.89 2.88 4.61
CA TYR A 137 0.53 2.47 4.34
C TYR A 137 -0.44 3.66 4.50
N PRO A 138 -1.40 3.89 3.58
CA PRO A 138 -2.25 5.08 3.60
C PRO A 138 -3.07 5.22 4.88
N ILE A 139 -3.50 4.10 5.45
CA ILE A 139 -4.39 4.05 6.62
C ILE A 139 -3.62 4.23 7.94
N CYS A 140 -2.69 3.32 8.27
CA CYS A 140 -1.97 3.35 9.56
C CYS A 140 -0.63 4.07 9.54
N LYS A 141 -0.13 4.49 8.37
CA LYS A 141 1.23 5.02 8.18
C LYS A 141 2.35 4.06 8.58
N GLY A 142 2.05 2.78 8.81
CA GLY A 142 3.02 1.73 9.06
C GLY A 142 3.88 1.42 7.84
N ASP A 143 4.96 0.67 8.05
CA ASP A 143 5.88 0.26 6.98
C ASP A 143 5.13 -0.52 5.89
N ALA A 144 5.29 -0.07 4.65
CA ALA A 144 4.65 -0.65 3.49
C ALA A 144 5.65 -0.95 2.36
N ARG A 145 6.95 -1.05 2.68
CA ARG A 145 7.97 -1.51 1.71
C ARG A 145 7.54 -2.86 1.11
N PRO A 146 7.91 -3.19 -0.14
CA PRO A 146 7.38 -4.38 -0.82
C PRO A 146 7.52 -5.70 -0.05
N HIS A 147 8.63 -5.88 0.68
CA HIS A 147 8.86 -7.07 1.51
C HIS A 147 7.99 -7.11 2.78
N MET A 148 7.44 -5.97 3.19
CA MET A 148 6.50 -5.83 4.30
C MET A 148 5.04 -5.97 3.86
N LEU A 149 4.77 -6.15 2.56
CA LEU A 149 3.41 -6.34 2.04
C LEU A 149 3.10 -7.82 1.85
N PHE A 150 1.81 -8.16 1.95
CA PHE A 150 1.29 -9.44 1.50
C PHE A 150 -0.07 -9.27 0.82
N LYS A 151 -0.40 -10.19 -0.10
CA LYS A 151 -1.74 -10.29 -0.71
C LYS A 151 -2.70 -10.93 0.28
N ASP A 152 -3.78 -10.24 0.58
CA ASP A 152 -4.77 -10.68 1.57
C ASP A 152 -5.73 -11.70 0.96
N GLY A 153 -5.50 -12.99 1.26
CA GLY A 153 -6.31 -14.09 0.72
C GLY A 153 -7.77 -14.07 1.18
N PHE A 154 -8.05 -13.47 2.34
CA PHE A 154 -9.43 -13.28 2.79
C PHE A 154 -10.18 -12.30 1.89
N HIS A 155 -9.59 -11.13 1.60
CA HIS A 155 -10.19 -10.16 0.68
C HIS A 155 -10.34 -10.69 -0.74
N LEU A 156 -9.35 -11.44 -1.23
CA LEU A 156 -9.42 -12.08 -2.56
C LEU A 156 -10.64 -13.00 -2.65
N GLN A 157 -10.80 -13.92 -1.70
CA GLN A 157 -11.90 -14.88 -1.71
C GLN A 157 -13.26 -14.21 -1.49
N VAL A 158 -13.35 -13.20 -0.61
CA VAL A 158 -14.58 -12.41 -0.46
C VAL A 158 -14.98 -11.77 -1.78
N ARG A 159 -14.01 -11.18 -2.51
CA ARG A 159 -14.29 -10.57 -3.81
C ARG A 159 -14.75 -11.60 -4.84
N GLU A 160 -14.06 -12.73 -4.94
CA GLU A 160 -14.42 -13.82 -5.85
C GLU A 160 -15.84 -14.33 -5.58
N GLU A 161 -16.18 -14.51 -4.30
CA GLU A 161 -17.52 -14.92 -3.89
C GLU A 161 -18.59 -13.87 -4.25
N LEU A 162 -18.31 -12.58 -4.00
CA LEU A 162 -19.21 -11.49 -4.40
C LEU A 162 -19.39 -11.39 -5.91
N MET A 163 -18.34 -11.65 -6.71
CA MET A 163 -18.44 -11.72 -8.17
C MET A 163 -19.29 -12.92 -8.60
N ARG A 164 -19.11 -14.08 -7.97
CA ARG A 164 -19.86 -15.31 -8.24
C ARG A 164 -21.37 -15.16 -8.01
N ILE A 165 -21.77 -14.37 -7.02
CA ILE A 165 -23.17 -14.08 -6.72
C ILE A 165 -23.68 -12.77 -7.34
N GLU A 166 -22.91 -12.17 -8.26
CA GLU A 166 -23.26 -10.93 -8.97
C GLU A 166 -23.53 -9.72 -8.05
N ARG A 167 -22.86 -9.67 -6.88
CA ARG A 167 -22.97 -8.59 -5.87
C ARG A 167 -21.75 -7.67 -5.85
N THR A 168 -21.36 -7.18 -7.02
CA THR A 168 -20.23 -6.22 -7.17
C THR A 168 -20.57 -4.80 -6.65
N ASP A 169 -21.82 -4.57 -6.25
CA ASP A 169 -22.29 -3.35 -5.58
C ASP A 169 -21.81 -3.25 -4.12
N VAL A 170 -21.42 -4.36 -3.50
CA VAL A 170 -21.01 -4.40 -2.09
C VAL A 170 -19.69 -3.65 -1.90
N ARG A 171 -19.67 -2.76 -0.91
CA ARG A 171 -18.52 -1.88 -0.58
C ARG A 171 -17.85 -2.25 0.73
N ALA A 172 -18.57 -2.92 1.62
CA ALA A 172 -18.08 -3.35 2.92
C ALA A 172 -18.79 -4.64 3.35
N ILE A 173 -18.15 -5.37 4.26
CA ILE A 173 -18.68 -6.57 4.88
C ILE A 173 -18.64 -6.45 6.40
N THR A 174 -19.45 -7.23 7.09
CA THR A 174 -19.34 -7.46 8.53
C THR A 174 -18.91 -8.90 8.76
N VAL A 175 -17.78 -9.09 9.45
CA VAL A 175 -17.27 -10.39 9.92
C VAL A 175 -17.73 -10.63 11.35
N GLU A 176 -18.28 -11.81 11.60
CA GLU A 176 -18.80 -12.26 12.89
C GLU A 176 -17.75 -13.08 13.67
N PRO A 177 -17.92 -13.31 14.99
CA PRO A 177 -16.98 -14.10 15.80
C PRO A 177 -16.73 -15.50 15.26
N ASP A 178 -17.74 -16.12 14.66
CA ASP A 178 -17.66 -17.46 14.07
C ASP A 178 -16.88 -17.49 12.74
N GLY A 179 -16.45 -16.32 12.25
CA GLY A 179 -15.70 -16.15 11.00
C GLY A 179 -16.59 -16.06 9.76
N THR A 180 -17.90 -16.18 9.90
CA THR A 180 -18.82 -15.88 8.81
C THR A 180 -18.81 -14.38 8.53
N TRP A 181 -19.14 -14.00 7.29
CA TRP A 181 -19.26 -12.61 6.91
C TRP A 181 -20.52 -12.37 6.11
N ARG A 182 -21.05 -11.16 6.19
CA ARG A 182 -22.19 -10.70 5.39
C ARG A 182 -21.92 -9.35 4.73
N PRO A 183 -22.49 -9.08 3.55
CA PRO A 183 -22.47 -7.74 2.97
C PRO A 183 -23.11 -6.70 3.89
N VAL A 184 -22.52 -5.52 3.98
CA VAL A 184 -23.18 -4.34 4.53
C VAL A 184 -24.06 -3.75 3.43
N LEU A 185 -25.37 -3.67 3.68
CA LEU A 185 -26.29 -3.06 2.74
C LEU A 185 -26.02 -1.55 2.63
N PRO A 186 -26.06 -0.97 1.42
CA PRO A 186 -25.97 0.47 1.26
C PRO A 186 -27.13 1.14 2.04
N PRO A 187 -26.91 2.33 2.64
CA PRO A 187 -28.00 3.10 3.21
C PRO A 187 -29.11 3.26 2.17
N GLN A 188 -30.36 3.03 2.56
CA GLN A 188 -31.52 3.29 1.69
C GLN A 188 -31.79 4.80 1.58
N THR A 189 -30.85 5.57 1.06
CA THR A 189 -31.04 6.96 0.65
C THR A 189 -30.00 7.29 -0.44
N GLY A 190 -30.46 8.00 -1.48
CA GLY A 190 -29.84 8.01 -2.80
C GLY A 190 -28.40 8.53 -2.89
N SER A 191 -27.69 7.93 -3.85
CA SER A 191 -26.52 8.48 -4.56
C SER A 191 -25.32 8.90 -3.70
N ALA A 192 -24.47 7.93 -3.35
CA ALA A 192 -23.04 8.18 -3.37
C ALA A 192 -22.56 8.11 -4.83
N VAL A 193 -22.76 9.19 -5.58
CA VAL A 193 -22.10 9.37 -6.88
C VAL A 193 -20.63 9.57 -6.59
N CYS A 194 -19.80 8.64 -7.05
CA CYS A 194 -18.35 8.88 -7.12
C CYS A 194 -18.12 10.14 -7.96
N PRO A 195 -17.47 11.19 -7.42
CA PRO A 195 -17.05 12.32 -8.24
C PRO A 195 -16.21 11.76 -9.39
N LYS A 196 -16.58 12.07 -10.63
CA LYS A 196 -15.74 11.78 -11.79
C LYS A 196 -14.44 12.56 -11.59
N HIS A 197 -13.38 11.88 -11.16
CA HIS A 197 -12.06 12.48 -11.15
C HIS A 197 -11.61 12.59 -12.60
N ASP A 198 -11.72 13.79 -13.17
CA ASP A 198 -11.29 14.10 -14.53
C ASP A 198 -9.76 13.96 -14.58
N MET A 199 -9.29 12.78 -14.98
CA MET A 199 -7.88 12.53 -15.32
C MET A 199 -7.61 13.09 -16.72
N SER A 200 -7.81 14.39 -16.92
CA SER A 200 -7.28 15.10 -18.09
C SER A 200 -5.79 15.38 -17.85
N ARG A 201 -4.95 14.35 -18.00
CA ARG A 201 -3.53 14.53 -18.31
C ARG A 201 -3.32 14.08 -19.73
N SER A 202 -3.01 15.05 -20.60
CA SER A 202 -2.65 14.88 -22.00
C SER A 202 -1.87 13.60 -22.26
N SER A 203 -2.52 12.66 -22.93
CA SER A 203 -1.92 11.47 -23.50
C SER A 203 -1.05 11.87 -24.69
N LYS A 204 0.25 12.04 -24.44
CA LYS A 204 1.24 11.73 -25.47
C LYS A 204 1.61 10.27 -25.31
N ALA A 205 1.23 9.46 -26.30
CA ALA A 205 1.61 8.07 -26.40
C ALA A 205 3.14 7.95 -26.28
N ASN A 206 3.59 7.21 -25.26
CA ASN A 206 4.97 6.79 -25.16
C ASN A 206 4.96 5.30 -24.87
N ALA A 207 5.81 4.57 -25.59
CA ALA A 207 6.03 3.13 -25.50
C ALA A 207 6.20 2.65 -24.04
N PRO A 208 5.93 1.36 -23.72
CA PRO A 208 5.99 0.87 -22.35
C PRO A 208 7.41 1.03 -21.82
N LYS A 209 7.60 1.94 -20.87
CA LYS A 209 8.86 2.10 -20.15
C LYS A 209 8.72 1.38 -18.81
N LYS A 210 9.64 0.46 -18.54
CA LYS A 210 9.72 -0.29 -17.28
C LYS A 210 9.74 0.69 -16.11
N VAL A 211 8.79 0.53 -15.20
CA VAL A 211 8.75 1.24 -13.91
C VAL A 211 9.65 0.48 -12.95
N VAL A 212 10.56 1.20 -12.30
CA VAL A 212 11.58 0.66 -11.39
C VAL A 212 11.34 1.23 -9.99
N GLU A 213 11.38 0.39 -8.97
CA GLU A 213 11.29 0.72 -7.55
C GLU A 213 12.66 0.55 -6.89
N VAL A 214 12.96 1.31 -5.83
CA VAL A 214 14.17 1.09 -5.02
C VAL A 214 13.74 0.46 -3.69
N ILE A 215 14.48 -0.56 -3.27
CA ILE A 215 14.35 -1.16 -1.94
C ILE A 215 15.75 -1.15 -1.32
N GLU A 216 15.90 -0.44 -0.20
CA GLU A 216 17.07 -0.61 0.67
C GLU A 216 16.94 -1.95 1.39
N LEU A 217 17.96 -2.80 1.22
CA LEU A 217 18.11 -4.05 1.97
C LEU A 217 19.16 -3.78 3.05
N ASP A 218 18.75 -3.85 4.31
CA ASP A 218 19.63 -3.80 5.49
C ASP A 218 20.39 -5.12 5.67
#